data_AF-A0A3N4J2T7-F1
#
_entry.id   AF-A0A3N4J2T7-F1
#
_cell.length_a   1.000
_cell.length_b   1.000
_cell.length_c   1.000
_cell.angle_alpha   90.00
_cell.angle_beta   90.00
_cell.angle_gamma   90.00
#
_symmetry.space_group_name_H-M   'P 1'
#
loop_
_entity.id
_entity.type
_entity.pdbx_description
1 polymer ?
#
loop_
_entity_poly.entity_id
_entity_poly.type
_entity_poly.pdbx_seq_one_letter_code
_entity_poly.pdbx_strand_id
1 'polypeptide(L)' 'DDKPQILPWLSPPEPQKRHQQICDKRHEGVGEWIFGRDEYLKWMTEEDGSHPVIFCEGDPCWENPP' A
#
# COMPACT_ATOMS: atom_id res chain seq x y z
N ASP A 1 8.96 33.10 6.84
CA ASP A 1 9.14 31.86 7.62
C ASP A 1 7.82 31.13 7.53
N ASP A 2 7.68 30.38 6.45
CA ASP A 2 6.39 29.81 6.00
C ASP A 2 6.27 28.32 6.34
N LYS A 3 7.30 27.80 7.01
CA LYS A 3 7.46 26.40 7.38
C LYS A 3 6.29 25.84 8.23
N PRO A 4 5.72 26.55 9.23
CA PRO A 4 4.62 26.01 10.03
C PRO A 4 3.29 25.91 9.26
N GLN A 5 3.14 26.67 8.16
CA GLN A 5 1.92 26.67 7.33
C GLN A 5 1.93 25.53 6.30
N ILE A 6 3.13 25.11 5.88
CA ILE A 6 3.34 24.08 4.86
C ILE A 6 3.24 22.66 5.46
N LEU A 7 3.61 22.47 6.73
CA LEU A 7 3.61 21.15 7.37
C LEU A 7 2.22 20.47 7.40
N PRO A 8 1.11 21.14 7.75
CA PRO A 8 -0.22 20.54 7.71
C PRO A 8 -0.69 20.17 6.28
N TRP A 9 -0.15 20.86 5.27
CA TRP A 9 -0.43 20.58 3.87
C TRP A 9 0.35 19.36 3.37
N LEU A 10 1.63 19.24 3.76
CA LEU A 10 2.49 18.10 3.41
C LEU A 10 2.16 16.82 4.16
N SER A 11 1.86 16.94 5.46
CA SER A 11 1.57 15.81 6.32
C SER A 11 0.25 16.08 7.04
N PRO A 12 -0.88 15.62 6.46
CA PRO A 12 -2.18 15.73 7.10
C PRO A 12 -2.09 15.17 8.52
N PRO A 13 -2.68 15.83 9.53
CA PRO A 13 -2.46 15.50 10.94
C PRO A 13 -2.94 14.10 11.36
N GLU A 14 -3.69 13.39 10.51
CA GLU A 14 -4.21 12.06 10.78
C GLU A 14 -3.98 11.11 9.59
N PRO A 15 -2.72 10.75 9.26
CA PRO A 15 -2.42 9.90 8.11
C PRO A 15 -3.04 8.51 8.26
N GLN A 16 -3.08 7.95 9.48
CA GLN A 16 -3.70 6.65 9.76
C GLN A 16 -5.21 6.67 9.51
N LYS A 17 -5.91 7.71 9.96
CA LYS A 17 -7.36 7.86 9.76
C LYS A 17 -7.73 8.02 8.29
N ARG A 18 -6.94 8.79 7.54
CA ARG A 18 -7.10 8.91 6.09
C ARG A 18 -6.88 7.57 5.41
N HIS A 19 -5.85 6.83 5.83
CA HIS A 19 -5.55 5.52 5.28
C HIS A 19 -6.70 4.55 5.55
N GLN A 20 -7.20 4.48 6.78
CA GLN A 20 -8.36 3.64 7.14
C GLN A 20 -9.59 3.98 6.30
N GLN A 21 -9.93 5.27 6.17
CA GLN A 21 -11.05 5.71 5.32
C GLN A 21 -10.88 5.33 3.85
N ILE A 22 -9.64 5.29 3.33
CA ILE A 22 -9.36 4.83 1.98
C ILE A 22 -9.56 3.32 1.90
N CYS A 23 -9.06 2.56 2.88
CA CYS A 23 -9.25 1.12 2.96
C CYS A 23 -10.73 0.74 3.06
N ASP A 24 -11.51 1.40 3.91
CA ASP A 24 -12.95 1.16 4.07
C ASP A 24 -13.74 1.46 2.78
N LYS A 25 -13.25 2.40 1.96
CA LYS A 25 -13.85 2.77 0.67
C LYS A 25 -13.39 1.87 -0.48
N ARG A 26 -12.34 1.06 -0.30
CA ARG A 26 -11.90 0.14 -1.36
C ARG A 26 -12.97 -0.91 -1.52
N HIS A 27 -13.40 -1.08 -2.77
CA HIS A 27 -14.28 -2.18 -3.10
C HIS A 27 -13.51 -3.49 -2.90
N GLU A 28 -14.18 -4.49 -2.35
CA GLU A 28 -13.62 -5.82 -2.18
C GLU A 28 -13.14 -6.37 -3.54
N GLY A 29 -11.98 -7.04 -3.55
CA GLY A 29 -11.39 -7.59 -4.78
C GLY A 29 -10.64 -6.58 -5.65
N VAL A 30 -10.55 -5.29 -5.27
CA VAL A 30 -9.70 -4.33 -5.99
C VAL A 30 -8.24 -4.73 -5.85
N GLY A 31 -7.60 -5.02 -6.99
CA GLY A 31 -6.20 -5.43 -7.06
C GLY A 31 -6.00 -6.93 -7.17
N GLU A 32 -6.98 -7.75 -6.78
CA GLU A 32 -6.87 -9.23 -6.86
C GLU A 32 -6.62 -9.72 -8.29
N TRP A 33 -7.17 -9.04 -9.29
CA TRP A 33 -6.97 -9.36 -10.70
C TRP A 33 -5.51 -9.27 -11.14
N ILE A 34 -4.67 -8.49 -10.46
CA ILE A 34 -3.24 -8.37 -10.77
C ILE A 34 -2.52 -9.69 -10.52
N PHE A 35 -2.89 -10.41 -9.45
CA PHE A 35 -2.25 -11.66 -9.07
C PHE A 35 -2.62 -12.83 -9.99
N GLY A 36 -3.72 -12.71 -10.74
CA GLY A 36 -4.13 -13.70 -11.73
C GLY A 36 -3.56 -13.48 -13.14
N ARG A 37 -2.76 -12.44 -13.35
CA ARG A 37 -2.19 -12.13 -14.67
C ARG A 37 -0.98 -13.01 -14.98
N ASP A 38 -0.89 -13.46 -16.23
CA ASP A 38 0.23 -14.27 -16.72
C ASP A 38 1.58 -13.57 -16.52
N GLU A 39 1.64 -12.24 -16.66
CA GLU A 39 2.86 -11.47 -16.43
C GLU A 39 3.31 -11.53 -14.98
N TYR A 40 2.36 -11.45 -14.04
CA TYR A 40 2.64 -11.56 -12.62
C TYR A 40 3.07 -12.99 -12.25
N LEU A 41 2.35 -14.00 -12.76
CA LEU A 41 2.67 -15.40 -12.51
C LEU A 41 4.05 -15.77 -13.06
N LYS A 42 4.38 -15.30 -14.27
CA LYS A 42 5.70 -15.48 -14.87
C LYS A 42 6.78 -14.79 -14.03
N TRP A 43 6.58 -13.53 -13.67
CA TRP A 43 7.51 -12.80 -12.81
C TRP A 43 7.72 -13.48 -11.45
N MET A 44 6.67 -14.05 -10.84
CA MET A 44 6.76 -14.78 -9.56
C MET A 44 7.54 -16.11 -9.68
N THR A 45 7.47 -16.76 -10.83
CA THR A 45 7.97 -18.14 -11.03
C THR A 45 9.29 -18.21 -11.78
N GLU A 46 9.84 -17.08 -12.24
CA GLU A 46 11.13 -17.03 -12.91
C GLU A 46 12.26 -17.52 -11.97
N GLU A 47 12.95 -18.57 -12.42
CA GLU A 47 13.97 -19.32 -11.65
C GLU A 47 15.36 -18.66 -11.74
N ASP A 48 15.44 -17.37 -12.08
CA ASP A 48 16.70 -16.66 -12.33
C ASP A 48 17.52 -16.34 -11.06
N GLY A 49 17.07 -16.88 -9.92
CA GLY A 49 17.71 -16.74 -8.61
C GLY A 49 17.36 -15.44 -7.89
N SER A 50 16.58 -14.55 -8.52
CA SER A 50 16.03 -13.37 -7.85
C SER A 50 14.67 -13.74 -7.27
N HIS A 51 14.55 -13.78 -5.94
CA HIS A 51 13.24 -13.93 -5.31
C HIS A 51 12.43 -12.63 -5.56
N PRO A 52 11.33 -12.68 -6.34
CA PRO A 52 10.58 -11.49 -6.68
C PRO A 52 9.86 -10.95 -5.43
N VAL A 53 10.28 -9.78 -4.94
CA VAL A 53 9.68 -9.10 -3.78
C VAL A 53 8.91 -7.87 -4.26
N ILE A 54 7.62 -7.79 -3.92
CA ILE A 54 6.87 -6.54 -4.01
C ILE A 54 7.10 -5.78 -2.71
N PHE A 55 7.83 -4.68 -2.79
CA PHE A 55 7.92 -3.73 -1.68
C PHE A 55 6.70 -2.81 -1.71
N CYS A 56 5.78 -3.02 -0.78
CA CYS A 56 4.68 -2.09 -0.54
C CYS A 56 5.14 -1.07 0.49
N GLU A 57 5.53 0.13 0.04
CA GLU A 57 5.84 1.23 0.94
C GLU A 57 4.53 1.86 1.45
N GLY A 58 4.16 1.48 2.67
CA GLY A 58 3.05 2.08 3.41
C GLY A 58 3.12 1.59 4.85
N ASP A 59 2.89 2.48 5.81
CA ASP A 59 2.69 2.08 7.21
C ASP A 59 1.57 1.03 7.23
N PRO A 60 1.82 -0.19 7.74
CA PRO A 60 0.79 -1.23 7.75
C PRO A 60 -0.39 -0.79 8.63
N CYS A 61 -1.61 -1.08 8.17
CA CYS A 61 -2.78 -1.16 9.04
C CYS A 61 -2.59 -2.30 10.05
N TRP A 62 -1.71 -2.12 11.04
CA TRP A 62 -1.71 -2.98 12.20
C TRP A 62 -2.80 -2.49 13.14
N GLU A 63 -4.02 -2.97 12.90
CA GLU A 63 -4.96 -3.20 14.00
C GLU A 63 -4.60 -4.55 14.65
N ASN A 64 -4.58 -4.53 15.98
CA ASN A 64 -4.07 -5.58 16.87
C ASN A 64 -4.68 -6.98 16.62
N PRO A 65 -3.90 -8.07 16.74
CA PRO A 65 -4.44 -9.40 16.98
C PRO A 65 -4.90 -9.54 18.45
N PRO A 66 -5.78 -10.53 18.74
CA PRO A 66 -6.59 -10.62 19.96
C PRO A 66 -5.81 -10.69 21.27
#